data_AF-A0A3B9D0E6-F1
#
_entry.id   AF-A0A3B9D0E6-F1
#
_cell.length_a   1.000
_cell.length_b   1.000
_cell.length_c   1.000
_cell.angle_alpha   90.00
_cell.angle_beta   90.00
_cell.angle_gamma   90.00
#
_symmetry.space_group_name_H-M   'P 1'
#
loop_
_entity.id
_entity.type
_entity.pdbx_description
1 polymer ?
#
loop_
_entity_poly.entity_id
_entity_poly.type
_entity_poly.pdbx_seq_one_letter_code
_entity_poly.pdbx_strand_id
1 'polypeptide(L)'
;MMKPVLLLISLALLSSNAYAEKPPNILLILTDDHGWSQLSQPMDPRVSESRSEYLETPNMNRIMNEGIRFTSGYSPAPLCTPTRRSILC
;
A
#
# COMPACT_ATOMS: atom_id res chain seq x y z
N MET A 1 -48.29 -9.30 -25.22
CA MET A 1 -47.66 -9.66 -23.92
C MET A 1 -46.12 -9.59 -23.91
N MET A 2 -45.43 -9.44 -25.06
CA MET A 2 -43.95 -9.45 -25.13
C MET A 2 -43.25 -8.08 -25.02
N LYS A 3 -43.98 -6.98 -25.23
CA LYS A 3 -43.46 -5.60 -25.17
C LYS A 3 -42.84 -5.18 -23.81
N PRO A 4 -43.44 -5.50 -22.64
CA PRO A 4 -42.87 -5.08 -21.35
C PRO A 4 -41.60 -5.87 -21.01
N VAL A 5 -41.48 -7.13 -21.45
CA VAL A 5 -40.28 -7.95 -21.28
C VAL A 5 -39.11 -7.39 -22.08
N LEU A 6 -39.36 -6.99 -23.34
CA LEU A 6 -38.34 -6.38 -24.18
C LEU A 6 -37.83 -5.04 -23.60
N LEU A 7 -38.73 -4.26 -23.01
CA LEU A 7 -38.40 -2.99 -22.35
C LEU A 7 -37.57 -3.18 -21.07
N LEU A 8 -37.89 -4.21 -20.28
CA LEU A 8 -37.12 -4.57 -19.08
C LEU A 8 -35.71 -5.06 -19.43
N ILE A 9 -35.57 -5.85 -20.49
CA ILE A 9 -34.26 -6.31 -20.99
C ILE A 9 -33.44 -5.12 -21.50
N SER A 10 -34.04 -4.18 -22.24
CA SER A 10 -33.31 -2.99 -22.70
C SER A 10 -32.86 -2.09 -21.54
N LEU A 11 -33.67 -1.96 -20.48
CA LEU A 11 -33.34 -1.15 -19.32
C LEU A 11 -32.22 -1.78 -18.47
N ALA A 12 -32.20 -3.12 -18.36
CA ALA A 12 -31.11 -3.85 -17.71
C ALA A 12 -29.77 -3.70 -18.46
N LEU A 13 -29.80 -3.69 -19.81
CA LEU A 13 -28.61 -3.50 -20.64
C LEU A 13 -28.06 -2.06 -20.63
N LEU A 14 -28.91 -1.06 -20.40
CA LEU A 14 -28.49 0.34 -20.22
C LEU A 14 -27.85 0.60 -18.84
N SER A 15 -28.08 -0.29 -17.88
CA SER A 15 -27.58 -0.17 -16.50
C SER A 15 -26.14 -0.66 -16.34
N SER A 16 -25.60 -1.39 -17.33
CA SER A 16 -24.25 -1.98 -17.28
C SER A 16 -23.15 -1.06 -17.80
N ASN A 17 -23.30 0.26 -17.63
CA ASN A 17 -22.16 1.17 -17.72
C ASN A 17 -21.29 0.91 -16.49
N ALA A 18 -20.43 -0.11 -16.59
CA ALA A 18 -19.32 -0.29 -15.68
C ALA A 18 -18.48 0.97 -15.74
N TYR A 19 -18.65 1.84 -14.74
CA TYR A 19 -17.76 2.96 -14.53
C TYR A 19 -16.39 2.36 -14.28
N ALA A 20 -15.50 2.43 -15.25
CA ALA A 20 -14.11 2.05 -15.04
C ALA A 20 -13.58 2.98 -13.95
N GLU A 21 -13.42 2.46 -12.73
CA GLU A 21 -12.79 3.21 -11.67
C GLU A 21 -11.44 3.70 -12.19
N LYS A 22 -11.20 5.00 -12.01
CA LYS A 22 -9.90 5.57 -12.37
C LYS A 22 -8.84 4.78 -11.62
N PRO A 23 -7.74 4.38 -12.28
CA PRO A 23 -6.67 3.68 -11.59
C PRO A 23 -6.21 4.54 -10.40
N PRO A 24 -5.89 3.92 -9.25
CA PRO A 24 -5.41 4.66 -8.10
C PRO A 24 -4.07 5.34 -8.43
N ASN A 25 -3.82 6.47 -7.79
CA ASN A 25 -2.48 7.06 -7.80
C ASN A 25 -1.58 6.23 -6.88
N ILE A 26 -0.44 5.79 -7.38
CA ILE A 26 0.55 5.03 -6.61
C ILE A 26 1.74 5.94 -6.32
N LEU A 27 2.03 6.15 -5.03
CA LEU A 27 3.21 6.88 -4.57
C LEU A 27 4.18 5.91 -3.89
N LEU A 28 5.33 5.66 -4.52
CA LEU A 28 6.42 4.87 -3.95
C LEU A 28 7.42 5.80 -3.25
N ILE A 29 7.51 5.70 -1.93
CA ILE A 29 8.51 6.41 -1.12
C ILE A 29 9.59 5.40 -0.73
N LEU A 30 10.82 5.62 -1.18
CA LEU A 30 11.98 4.79 -0.87
C LEU A 30 13.01 5.60 -0.09
N THR A 31 13.39 5.14 1.10
CA THR A 31 14.42 5.74 1.95
C THR A 31 15.73 4.96 1.84
N ASP A 32 16.87 5.65 1.89
CA ASP A 32 18.19 5.02 1.91
C ASP A 32 18.64 4.74 3.35
N ASP A 33 19.34 3.63 3.57
CA ASP A 33 19.90 3.20 4.86
C ASP A 33 18.93 3.22 6.06
N HIS A 34 17.62 3.06 5.82
CA HIS A 34 16.60 3.04 6.86
C HIS A 34 16.56 1.67 7.55
N GLY A 35 17.09 1.62 8.78
CA GLY A 35 17.13 0.46 9.64
C GLY A 35 15.76 0.06 10.21
N TRP A 36 15.59 -1.24 10.48
CA TRP A 36 14.32 -1.83 10.92
C TRP A 36 13.74 -1.21 12.21
N SER A 37 14.59 -0.69 13.11
CA SER A 37 14.20 -0.05 14.37
C SER A 37 14.28 1.49 14.36
N GLN A 38 14.38 2.15 13.19
CA GLN A 38 14.55 3.61 13.10
C GLN A 38 13.23 4.41 13.04
N LEU A 39 12.12 3.84 13.54
CA LEU A 39 10.84 4.54 13.69
C LEU A 39 10.47 4.69 15.16
N SER A 40 9.70 5.73 15.50
CA SER A 40 9.26 5.97 16.89
C SER A 40 8.28 4.91 17.40
N GLN A 41 7.53 4.26 16.49
CA GLN A 41 6.70 3.10 16.79
C GLN A 41 7.40 1.79 16.43
N PRO A 42 7.09 0.69 17.15
CA PRO A 42 7.68 -0.62 16.86
C PRO A 42 7.28 -1.11 15.47
N MET A 43 8.28 -1.53 14.69
CA MET A 43 8.06 -2.17 13.41
C MET A 43 7.34 -3.50 13.58
N ASP A 44 7.75 -4.32 14.55
CA ASP A 44 7.02 -5.52 14.98
C ASP A 44 6.37 -5.27 16.35
N PRO A 45 5.03 -5.25 16.46
CA PRO A 45 4.31 -5.05 17.72
C PRO A 45 4.67 -6.03 18.84
N ARG A 46 5.24 -7.18 18.49
CA ARG A 46 5.62 -8.23 19.43
C ARG A 46 7.04 -8.02 19.99
N VAL A 47 7.80 -7.10 19.40
CA VAL A 47 9.20 -6.82 19.74
C VAL A 47 9.32 -5.35 20.11
N SER A 48 9.33 -5.04 21.39
CA SER A 48 9.40 -3.65 21.90
C SER A 48 10.62 -2.89 21.42
N GLU A 49 11.71 -3.60 21.14
CA GLU A 49 13.02 -3.08 20.72
C GLU A 49 13.06 -2.75 19.22
N SER A 50 12.00 -3.09 18.47
CA SER A 50 11.86 -2.79 17.04
C SER A 50 11.50 -1.32 16.76
N ARG A 51 11.80 -0.42 17.69
CA ARG A 51 11.57 1.03 17.62
C ARG A 51 12.80 1.79 18.09
N SER A 52 12.85 3.06 17.75
CA SER A 52 13.78 4.01 18.30
C SER A 52 13.18 4.66 19.54
N GLU A 53 13.98 4.83 20.59
CA GLU A 53 13.60 5.59 21.77
C GLU A 53 13.88 7.10 21.64
N TYR A 54 14.58 7.49 20.58
CA TYR A 54 15.07 8.86 20.38
C TYR A 54 14.43 9.57 19.20
N LEU A 55 13.96 8.83 18.19
CA LEU A 55 13.38 9.41 16.99
C LEU A 55 11.89 9.65 17.21
N GLU A 56 11.42 10.79 16.69
CA GLU A 56 10.00 11.16 16.64
C GLU A 56 9.54 11.17 15.18
N THR A 57 8.61 10.28 14.82
CA THR A 57 8.21 10.07 13.43
C THR A 57 6.69 10.15 13.24
N PRO A 58 6.01 11.25 13.62
CA PRO A 58 4.55 11.33 13.68
C PRO A 58 3.86 11.03 12.35
N ASN A 59 4.46 11.48 11.23
CA ASN A 59 3.92 11.22 9.89
C ASN A 59 4.01 9.73 9.51
N MET A 60 5.10 9.05 9.88
CA MET A 60 5.24 7.61 9.65
C MET A 60 4.30 6.82 10.55
N ASN A 61 4.11 7.24 11.79
CA ASN A 61 3.18 6.61 12.72
C ASN A 61 1.75 6.63 12.16
N ARG A 62 1.34 7.75 11.57
CA ARG A 62 0.05 7.85 10.88
C ARG A 62 -0.06 6.84 9.74
N ILE A 63 0.96 6.75 8.87
CA ILE A 63 0.99 5.77 7.77
C ILE A 63 0.91 4.33 8.29
N MET A 64 1.62 4.01 9.37
CA MET A 64 1.61 2.67 9.96
C MET A 64 0.25 2.29 10.56
N ASN A 65 -0.46 3.25 11.15
CA ASN A 65 -1.78 3.03 11.76
C ASN A 65 -2.92 2.97 10.73
N GLU A 66 -2.81 3.71 9.63
CA GLU A 66 -3.80 3.74 8.55
C GLU A 66 -3.58 2.63 7.50
N GLY A 67 -2.43 1.97 7.55
CA GLY A 67 -1.99 1.01 6.54
C GLY A 67 -1.62 -0.36 7.08
N ILE A 68 -0.81 -1.07 6.28
CA ILE A 68 -0.24 -2.37 6.62
C ILE A 68 1.28 -2.21 6.73
N ARG A 69 1.85 -2.79 7.78
CA ARG A 69 3.30 -2.90 7.97
C ARG A 69 3.75 -4.34 7.76
N PHE A 70 4.82 -4.52 6.98
CA PHE A 70 5.45 -5.81 6.77
C PHE A 70 6.61 -5.96 7.74
N THR A 71 6.40 -6.71 8.83
CA THR A 71 7.42 -6.88 9.88
C THR A 71 8.68 -7.60 9.37
N SER A 72 8.53 -8.44 8.33
CA SER A 72 9.60 -9.21 7.69
C SER A 72 9.78 -8.82 6.21
N GLY A 73 9.92 -7.52 5.93
CA GLY A 73 10.27 -7.00 4.60
C GLY A 73 11.78 -6.89 4.41
N TYR A 74 12.40 -7.83 3.70
CA TYR A 74 13.84 -7.84 3.47
C TYR A 74 14.24 -7.14 2.17
N SER A 75 15.32 -6.36 2.24
CA SER A 75 15.98 -5.87 1.03
C SER A 75 16.57 -7.05 0.25
N PRO A 76 16.47 -7.07 -1.09
CA PRO A 76 17.05 -8.14 -1.92
C PRO A 76 18.59 -8.17 -1.85
N ALA A 77 19.23 -7.08 -1.43
CA ALA A 77 20.67 -7.01 -1.21
C ALA A 77 21.04 -5.96 -0.15
N PRO A 78 22.19 -6.08 0.54
CA PRO A 78 22.66 -5.10 1.53
C PRO A 78 23.42 -3.92 0.87
N LEU A 79 23.03 -3.50 -0.33
CA LEU A 79 23.70 -2.45 -1.11
C LEU A 79 22.67 -1.65 -1.93
N CYS A 80 22.92 -0.35 -2.10
CA CYS A 80 21.99 0.57 -2.77
C CYS A 80 21.69 0.16 -4.22
N THR A 81 22.73 -0.09 -5.03
CA THR A 81 22.58 -0.40 -6.47
C THR A 81 21.77 -1.66 -6.74
N PRO A 82 22.10 -2.85 -6.18
CA PRO A 82 21.30 -4.04 -6.42
C PRO A 82 19.88 -3.92 -5.86
N THR A 83 19.69 -3.27 -4.71
CA THR A 83 18.35 -3.02 -4.14
C THR A 83 17.47 -2.21 -5.08
N ARG A 84 17.97 -1.06 -5.54
CA ARG A 84 17.22 -0.15 -6.42
C ARG A 84 16.94 -0.82 -7.77
N ARG A 85 17.88 -1.62 -8.28
CA ARG A 85 17.67 -2.36 -9.54
C ARG A 85 16.58 -3.40 -9.40
N SER A 86 16.51 -4.15 -8.31
CA SER A 86 15.44 -5.14 -8.07
C SER A 86 14.05 -4.53 -7.88
N ILE A 87 13.93 -3.26 -7.50
CA ILE A 87 12.63 -2.58 -7.36
C ILE A 87 12.13 -2.05 -8.72
N LEU A 88 13.04 -1.64 -9.60
CA LEU A 88 12.71 -0.94 -10.85
C LEU A 88 12.71 -1.83 -12.11
N CYS A 89 13.34 -3.02 -12.06
CA CYS A 89 13.51 -3.94 -13.17
C CYS A 89 12.82 -5.27 -12.90
#